data_AF-A0A6B2FRT9-F1
#
_entry.id   AF-A0A6B2FRT9-F1
#
_cell.length_a   1.000
_cell.length_b   1.000
_cell.length_c   1.000
_cell.angle_alpha   90.00
_cell.angle_beta   90.00
_cell.angle_gamma   90.00
#
_symmetry.space_group_name_H-M   'P 1'
#
loop_
_entity.id
_entity.type
_entity.pdbx_description
1 polymer ?
#
loop_
_entity_poly.entity_id
_entity_poly.type
_entity_poly.pdbx_seq_one_letter_code
_entity_poly.pdbx_strand_id
1 'polypeptide(L)'
;MTLTVEWLEQTIAAMEYDRDDMPFGFDEESELTLEALLLARLYVDAHPVAYLVAGGNLYQDRPYITKSAAMAAAEQRQDGSRVVPLCLLHNGE
;
A
#
# COMPACT_ATOMS: atom_id res chain seq x y z
N MET A 1 5.11 -19.67 1.93
CA MET A 1 3.78 -19.26 1.46
C MET A 1 3.82 -17.75 1.34
N THR A 2 3.56 -17.21 0.15
CA THR A 2 3.66 -15.77 -0.13
C THR A 2 2.27 -15.30 -0.54
N LEU A 3 1.70 -14.36 0.21
CA LEU A 3 0.46 -13.69 -0.14
C LEU A 3 0.75 -12.67 -1.24
N THR A 4 0.04 -12.74 -2.36
CA THR A 4 0.20 -11.79 -3.48
C THR A 4 -0.90 -10.72 -3.42
N VAL A 5 -0.61 -9.55 -4.00
CA VAL A 5 -1.60 -8.48 -4.12
C VAL A 5 -2.79 -8.95 -4.95
N GLU A 6 -2.55 -9.59 -6.11
CA GLU A 6 -3.61 -10.15 -6.96
C GLU A 6 -4.54 -11.10 -6.20
N TRP A 7 -4.00 -12.00 -5.37
CA TRP A 7 -4.82 -12.90 -4.56
C TRP A 7 -5.71 -12.11 -3.59
N LEU A 8 -5.17 -11.06 -2.97
CA LEU A 8 -5.92 -10.20 -2.06
C LEU A 8 -7.04 -9.45 -2.80
N GLU A 9 -6.79 -8.90 -3.99
CA GLU A 9 -7.82 -8.21 -4.78
C GLU A 9 -8.92 -9.17 -5.24
N GLN A 10 -8.55 -10.36 -5.71
CA GLN A 10 -9.51 -11.38 -6.15
C GLN A 10 -10.38 -11.86 -4.98
N THR A 11 -9.79 -12.03 -3.80
CA THR A 11 -10.53 -12.46 -2.59
C THR A 11 -11.51 -11.38 -2.13
N ILE A 12 -11.09 -10.11 -2.09
CA ILE A 12 -11.98 -8.99 -1.75
C ILE A 12 -13.14 -8.91 -2.75
N ALA A 13 -12.86 -8.97 -4.05
CA ALA A 13 -13.89 -8.88 -5.08
C ALA A 13 -14.91 -10.03 -5.02
N ALA A 14 -14.45 -11.24 -4.72
CA ALA A 14 -15.36 -12.38 -4.51
C ALA A 14 -16.25 -12.19 -3.28
N MET A 15 -15.67 -11.73 -2.16
CA MET A 15 -16.44 -11.48 -0.94
C MET A 15 -17.44 -10.32 -1.11
N GLU A 16 -17.08 -9.23 -1.79
CA GLU A 16 -18.00 -8.13 -2.06
C GLU A 16 -19.17 -8.57 -2.95
N TYR A 17 -18.90 -9.39 -3.97
CA TYR A 17 -19.93 -9.98 -4.82
C TYR A 17 -20.90 -10.85 -4.01
N ASP A 18 -20.36 -11.74 -3.17
CA ASP A 18 -21.18 -12.63 -2.34
C ASP A 18 -22.01 -11.83 -1.32
N ARG A 19 -21.45 -10.77 -0.72
CA ARG A 19 -22.18 -9.88 0.19
C ARG A 19 -23.33 -9.17 -0.50
N ASP A 20 -23.09 -8.65 -1.71
CA ASP A 20 -24.06 -7.87 -2.47
C ASP A 20 -25.20 -8.74 -3.05
N ASP A 21 -24.92 -10.02 -3.36
CA ASP A 21 -25.93 -11.00 -3.81
C ASP A 21 -26.76 -11.58 -2.64
N MET A 22 -26.24 -11.51 -1.41
CA MET A 22 -26.88 -12.11 -0.24
C MET A 22 -28.05 -11.26 0.29
N PRO A 23 -29.29 -11.78 0.33
CA PRO A 23 -30.48 -10.99 0.70
C PRO A 23 -30.52 -10.54 2.16
N PHE A 24 -29.70 -11.13 3.03
CA PHE A 24 -29.55 -10.77 4.44
C PHE A 24 -28.19 -10.16 4.77
N GLY A 25 -27.33 -9.95 3.77
CA GLY A 25 -25.94 -9.54 3.97
C GLY A 25 -25.10 -10.62 4.66
N PHE A 26 -23.86 -10.26 5.00
CA PHE A 26 -22.91 -11.12 5.69
C PHE A 26 -23.21 -11.25 7.19
N ASP A 27 -22.74 -12.35 7.77
CA ASP A 27 -22.61 -12.44 9.22
C ASP A 27 -21.42 -11.60 9.73
N GLU A 28 -21.37 -11.38 11.05
CA GLU A 28 -20.35 -10.53 11.69
C GLU A 28 -18.92 -11.01 11.41
N GLU A 29 -18.68 -12.32 11.33
CA GLU A 29 -17.36 -12.88 11.06
C GLU A 29 -16.92 -12.60 9.61
N SER A 30 -17.85 -12.73 8.67
CA SER A 30 -17.61 -12.48 7.25
C SER A 30 -17.41 -10.98 6.97
N GLU A 31 -18.19 -10.10 7.62
CA GLU A 31 -17.96 -8.65 7.57
C GLU A 31 -16.58 -8.28 8.15
N LEU A 32 -16.23 -8.79 9.33
CA LEU A 32 -14.94 -8.53 9.96
C LEU A 32 -13.76 -9.04 9.12
N THR A 33 -13.95 -10.18 8.44
CA THR A 33 -12.96 -10.73 7.51
C THR A 33 -12.78 -9.81 6.30
N LEU A 34 -13.87 -9.31 5.70
CA LEU A 34 -13.80 -8.37 4.57
C LEU A 34 -13.12 -7.06 4.99
N GLU A 35 -13.47 -6.51 6.16
CA GLU A 35 -12.83 -5.31 6.70
C GLU A 35 -11.33 -5.51 6.92
N ALA A 36 -10.91 -6.67 7.46
CA ALA A 36 -9.50 -6.99 7.66
C ALA A 36 -8.74 -7.09 6.33
N LEU A 37 -9.35 -7.65 5.28
CA LEU A 37 -8.75 -7.74 3.94
C LEU A 37 -8.64 -6.35 3.28
N LEU A 38 -9.67 -5.51 3.39
CA LEU A 38 -9.64 -4.13 2.93
C LEU A 38 -8.56 -3.32 3.66
N LEU A 39 -8.43 -3.50 4.97
CA LEU A 39 -7.36 -2.91 5.75
C LEU A 39 -5.98 -3.42 5.32
N ALA A 40 -5.82 -4.73 5.08
CA ALA A 40 -4.59 -5.30 4.56
C ALA A 40 -4.24 -4.71 3.19
N ARG A 41 -5.23 -4.48 2.32
CA ARG A 41 -5.04 -3.83 1.02
C ARG A 41 -4.58 -2.38 1.16
N LEU A 42 -5.22 -1.62 2.04
CA LEU A 42 -4.77 -0.27 2.41
C LEU A 42 -3.35 -0.27 2.96
N TYR A 43 -2.97 -1.26 3.76
CA TYR A 43 -1.61 -1.40 4.29
C TYR A 43 -0.60 -1.75 3.22
N VAL A 44 -0.94 -2.62 2.26
CA VAL A 44 -0.10 -2.91 1.09
C VAL A 44 0.20 -1.61 0.32
N ASP A 45 -0.82 -0.77 0.09
CA ASP A 45 -0.65 0.54 -0.55
C ASP A 45 0.04 1.57 0.35
N ALA A 46 -0.08 1.46 1.67
CA ALA A 46 0.50 2.37 2.65
C ALA A 46 1.96 2.06 3.03
N HIS A 47 2.58 1.01 2.45
CA HIS A 47 4.03 0.83 2.59
C HIS A 47 4.74 2.07 2.05
N PRO A 48 5.77 2.59 2.75
CA PRO A 48 6.52 3.71 2.23
C PRO A 48 7.04 3.36 0.85
N VAL A 49 6.58 4.04 -0.19
CA VAL A 49 7.11 3.82 -1.54
C VAL A 49 8.51 4.41 -1.69
N ALA A 50 8.89 5.32 -0.78
CA ALA A 50 10.24 5.85 -0.72
C ALA A 50 10.64 6.46 0.63
N TYR A 51 11.96 6.48 0.88
CA TYR A 51 12.61 7.31 1.89
C TYR A 51 13.38 8.45 1.23
N LEU A 52 13.66 9.48 2.04
CA LEU A 52 14.58 10.53 1.65
C LEU A 52 15.98 10.25 2.21
N VAL A 53 17.00 10.43 1.37
CA VAL A 53 18.41 10.44 1.78
C VAL A 53 18.95 11.84 1.58
N ALA A 54 19.43 12.48 2.67
CA ALA A 54 20.11 13.77 2.63
C ALA A 54 21.48 13.65 3.30
N GLY A 55 22.53 14.21 2.68
CA GLY A 55 23.89 14.15 3.23
C GLY A 55 24.44 12.73 3.49
N GLY A 56 23.92 11.72 2.79
CA GLY A 56 24.32 10.31 2.97
C GLY A 56 23.55 9.55 4.05
N ASN A 57 22.66 10.20 4.81
CA ASN A 57 21.88 9.57 5.87
C ASN A 57 20.42 9.32 5.43
N LEU A 58 19.87 8.16 5.84
CA LEU A 58 18.49 7.77 5.59
C LEU A 58 17.58 8.42 6.64
N TYR A 59 16.59 9.21 6.21
CA TYR A 59 15.58 9.79 7.10
C TYR A 59 14.39 8.84 7.20
N GLN A 60 14.48 7.86 8.10
CA GLN A 60 13.47 6.81 8.32
C GLN A 60 12.23 7.31 9.08
N ASP A 61 12.32 8.48 9.72
CA ASP A 61 11.25 9.12 10.49
C ASP A 61 10.19 9.82 9.60
N ARG A 62 10.48 9.99 8.30
CA ARG A 62 9.54 10.52 7.31
C ARG A 62 9.40 9.62 6.07
N PRO A 63 8.81 8.43 6.22
CA PRO A 63 8.41 7.60 5.09
C PRO A 63 7.37 8.34 4.22
N TYR A 64 7.51 8.27 2.90
CA TYR A 64 6.49 8.79 1.98
C TYR A 64 5.63 7.65 1.46
N ILE A 65 4.31 7.83 1.54
CA ILE A 65 3.34 6.84 1.07
C ILE A 65 3.17 6.90 -0.46
N THR A 66 3.56 8.01 -1.11
CA THR A 66 3.52 8.15 -2.58
C THR A 66 4.84 8.69 -3.15
N LYS A 67 5.16 8.27 -4.39
CA LYS A 67 6.40 8.65 -5.08
C LYS A 67 6.38 10.14 -5.43
N SER A 68 5.20 10.66 -5.81
CA SER A 68 4.97 12.08 -6.08
C SER A 68 5.23 12.95 -4.86
N ALA A 69 4.74 12.56 -3.68
CA ALA A 69 5.03 13.28 -2.43
C ALA A 69 6.52 13.24 -2.08
N ALA A 70 7.19 12.09 -2.27
CA ALA A 70 8.63 11.97 -2.04
C ALA A 70 9.46 12.88 -2.96
N MET A 71 9.11 12.95 -4.25
CA MET A 71 9.80 13.79 -5.23
C MET A 71 9.61 15.28 -4.94
N ALA A 72 8.38 15.71 -4.66
CA ALA A 72 8.09 17.10 -4.30
C ALA A 72 8.87 17.54 -3.04
N ALA A 73 8.97 16.66 -2.04
CA ALA A 73 9.72 16.94 -0.82
C ALA A 73 11.23 17.01 -1.04
N ALA A 74 11.79 16.20 -1.95
CA ALA A 74 13.20 16.28 -2.32
C ALA A 74 13.53 17.60 -3.06
N GLU A 75 12.64 18.01 -3.97
CA GLU A 75 12.80 19.25 -4.76
C GLU A 75 12.78 20.51 -3.88
N GLN A 76 11.89 20.56 -2.88
CA GLN A 76 11.78 21.70 -1.96
C GLN A 76 13.02 21.94 -1.10
N ARG A 77 13.83 20.90 -0.84
CA ARG A 77 14.97 21.02 0.09
C ARG A 77 16.19 21.70 -0.52
N GLN A 78 16.38 21.63 -1.84
CA GLN A 78 17.53 22.23 -2.56
C GLN A 78 18.91 21.84 -1.99
N ASP A 79 19.01 20.73 -1.25
CA ASP A 79 20.20 20.29 -0.50
C ASP A 79 20.87 19.05 -1.12
N GLY A 80 20.42 18.65 -2.33
CA GLY A 80 20.87 17.43 -2.98
C GLY A 80 20.25 16.15 -2.42
N SER A 81 19.20 16.26 -1.60
CA SER A 81 18.42 15.11 -1.14
C SER A 81 17.92 14.28 -2.32
N ARG A 82 18.00 12.96 -2.19
CA ARG A 82 17.48 12.01 -3.19
C ARG A 82 16.42 11.09 -2.59
N VAL A 83 15.46 10.74 -3.43
CA VAL A 83 14.42 9.77 -3.13
C VAL A 83 14.99 8.37 -3.37
N VAL A 84 14.95 7.51 -2.37
CA VAL A 84 15.29 6.09 -2.49
C VAL A 84 14.00 5.27 -2.41
N PRO A 85 13.59 4.60 -3.49
CA PRO A 85 12.39 3.77 -3.48
C PRO A 85 12.58 2.57 -2.56
N LEU A 86 11.56 2.24 -1.77
CA LEU A 86 11.60 1.07 -0.89
C LEU A 86 11.31 -0.22 -1.65
N CYS A 87 10.47 -0.12 -2.67
CA CYS A 87 10.05 -1.23 -3.51
C CYS A 87 10.29 -0.84 -4.98
N LEU A 88 11.08 -1.62 -5.70
CA LEU A 88 11.01 -1.66 -7.15
C LEU A 88 9.79 -2.52 -7.48
N LEU A 89 8.66 -1.91 -7.84
CA LEU A 89 7.58 -2.65 -8.46
C LEU A 89 8.12 -3.21 -9.77
N HIS A 90 8.45 -4.51 -9.75
CA HIS A 90 8.68 -5.26 -10.97
C HIS A 90 7.30 -5.46 -11.58
N ASN A 91 6.94 -4.60 -12.54
CA ASN A 91 5.81 -4.89 -13.40
C ASN A 91 6.23 -6.15 -14.17
N GLY A 92 5.65 -7.30 -13.81
CA GLY A 92 5.83 -8.53 -14.56
C GLY A 92 5.45 -8.28 -16.01
N GLU A 93 6.33 -8.71 -16.91
CA GLU A 93 6.05 -8.85 -18.35
C GLU A 93 4.94 -9.89 -18.60
#